data_AF-A0A6I7M2I9-F1
#
_entry.id   AF-A0A6I7M2I9-F1
#
_cell.length_a   1.000
_cell.length_b   1.000
_cell.length_c   1.000
_cell.angle_alpha   90.00
_cell.angle_beta   90.00
_cell.angle_gamma   90.00
#
_symmetry.space_group_name_H-M   'P 1'
#
loop_
_entity.id
_entity.type
_entity.pdbx_description
1 polymer ?
#
loop_
_entity_poly.entity_id
_entity_poly.type
_entity_poly.pdbx_seq_one_letter_code
_entity_poly.pdbx_strand_id
1 'polypeptide(L)'
;MGFSSDQLIQIGLNFAGFLTAGLLTAVVYSLWTERRTSRIGDSGTALAGASNIPVAPSNKDTDTNIEFISLRENSSRPRRGRRAADAAPVDNRTRDRQEIIRLAKEMLSARKSNSEIRKVLKVTDGELSFLKQNMNLQGIARNR
;
A
#
# COMPACT_ATOMS: atom_id res chain seq x y z
N MET A 1 33.45 -3.55 38.43
CA MET A 1 32.78 -4.64 37.68
C MET A 1 32.30 -4.05 36.37
N GLY A 2 33.04 -4.25 35.28
CA GLY A 2 32.64 -3.76 33.96
C GLY A 2 31.77 -4.81 33.27
N PHE A 3 30.71 -4.38 32.59
CA PHE A 3 29.92 -5.28 31.73
C PHE A 3 30.81 -5.76 30.58
N SER A 4 30.87 -7.09 30.38
CA SER A 4 31.61 -7.65 29.25
C SER A 4 30.92 -7.25 27.94
N SER A 5 31.69 -6.80 26.96
CA SER A 5 31.19 -6.42 25.63
C SER A 5 30.34 -7.52 24.98
N ASP A 6 30.61 -8.80 25.28
CA ASP A 6 29.82 -9.93 24.79
C ASP A 6 28.38 -9.95 25.32
N GLN A 7 28.15 -9.50 26.55
CA GLN A 7 26.81 -9.41 27.12
C GLN A 7 26.01 -8.28 26.45
N LEU A 8 26.66 -7.14 26.18
CA LEU A 8 26.06 -6.03 25.44
C LEU A 8 25.67 -6.43 24.02
N ILE A 9 26.50 -7.23 23.34
CA ILE A 9 26.20 -7.75 22.00
C ILE A 9 24.99 -8.69 22.03
N GLN A 10 24.92 -9.62 22.99
CA GLN A 10 23.78 -10.54 23.10
C GLN A 10 22.47 -9.82 23.43
N ILE A 11 22.51 -8.84 24.33
CA ILE A 11 21.36 -8.02 24.68
C ILE A 11 20.92 -7.17 23.48
N GLY A 12 21.88 -6.56 22.77
CA GLY A 12 21.62 -5.77 21.58
C GLY A 12 21.01 -6.59 20.44
N LEU A 13 21.49 -7.81 20.23
CA LEU A 13 20.98 -8.71 19.21
C LEU A 13 19.54 -9.15 19.51
N ASN A 14 19.24 -9.50 20.76
CA ASN A 14 17.88 -9.84 21.18
C ASN A 14 16.94 -8.64 21.04
N PHE A 15 17.38 -7.45 21.46
CA PHE A 15 16.59 -6.23 21.34
C PHE A 15 16.27 -5.89 19.88
N ALA A 16 17.25 -5.98 18.99
CA ALA A 16 17.05 -5.79 17.56
C ALA A 16 16.06 -6.82 16.97
N GLY A 17 16.14 -8.07 17.43
CA GLY A 17 15.19 -9.12 17.07
C GLY A 17 13.75 -8.80 17.47
N PHE A 18 13.52 -8.35 18.71
CA PHE A 18 12.17 -7.95 19.14
C PHE A 18 11.65 -6.70 18.42
N LEU A 19 12.53 -5.73 18.15
CA LEU A 19 12.15 -4.50 17.46
C LEU A 19 11.75 -4.78 16.01
N THR A 20 12.51 -5.61 15.31
CA THR A 20 12.18 -6.04 13.94
C THR A 20 10.90 -6.87 13.91
N ALA A 21 10.72 -7.83 14.83
CA ALA A 21 9.50 -8.63 14.92
C ALA A 21 8.26 -7.78 15.24
N GLY A 22 8.37 -6.82 16.14
CA GLY A 22 7.29 -5.89 16.50
C GLY A 22 6.87 -5.01 15.32
N LEU A 23 7.84 -4.47 14.57
CA LEU A 23 7.57 -3.66 13.38
C LEU A 23 6.88 -4.49 12.29
N LEU A 24 7.36 -5.71 12.06
CA LEU A 24 6.76 -6.62 11.08
C LEU A 24 5.33 -7.01 11.46
N THR A 25 5.09 -7.26 12.75
CA THR A 25 3.75 -7.54 13.29
C THR A 25 2.82 -6.34 13.12
N ALA A 26 3.28 -5.12 13.38
CA ALA A 26 2.50 -3.90 13.20
C ALA A 26 2.11 -3.67 11.72
N VAL A 27 3.02 -3.94 10.78
CA VAL A 27 2.74 -3.84 9.35
C VAL A 27 1.68 -4.86 8.91
N VAL A 28 1.84 -6.13 9.30
CA VAL A 28 0.85 -7.18 8.99
C VAL A 28 -0.50 -6.85 9.61
N TYR A 29 -0.51 -6.38 10.86
CA TYR A 29 -1.73 -5.95 11.53
C TYR A 29 -2.38 -4.76 10.84
N SER A 30 -1.61 -3.74 10.40
CA SER A 30 -2.11 -2.58 9.65
C SER A 30 -2.79 -3.01 8.35
N LEU A 31 -2.18 -3.89 7.58
CA LEU A 31 -2.76 -4.38 6.32
C LEU A 31 -4.07 -5.16 6.51
N TRP A 32 -4.26 -5.79 7.67
CA TRP A 32 -5.51 -6.46 8.02
C TRP A 32 -6.54 -5.55 8.68
N THR A 33 -6.11 -4.52 9.42
CA THR A 33 -7.00 -3.60 10.15
C THR A 33 -7.30 -2.28 9.43
N GLU A 34 -6.65 -1.98 8.30
CA GLU A 34 -6.99 -0.85 7.40
C GLU A 34 -8.42 -0.91 6.87
N ARG A 35 -9.13 -2.04 7.03
CA ARG A 35 -10.58 -2.11 6.78
C ARG A 35 -11.45 -1.59 7.93
N ARG A 36 -10.92 -1.30 9.11
CA ARG A 36 -11.71 -0.94 10.31
C ARG A 36 -11.15 0.16 11.21
N THR A 37 -9.90 0.60 11.07
CA THR A 37 -9.33 1.57 12.02
C THR A 37 -9.11 2.95 11.39
N SER A 38 -10.22 3.66 11.18
CA SER A 38 -10.18 5.12 11.23
C SER A 38 -10.48 5.54 12.67
N ARG A 39 -9.61 6.38 13.24
CA ARG A 39 -9.73 7.10 14.52
C ARG A 39 -9.25 6.35 15.78
N ILE A 40 -7.95 6.52 16.04
CA ILE A 40 -7.41 6.76 17.38
C ILE A 40 -6.46 7.95 17.14
N GLY A 41 -6.80 9.19 17.49
CA GLY A 41 -7.17 9.63 18.82
C GLY A 41 -5.92 10.30 19.40
N ASP A 42 -5.74 11.58 19.09
CA ASP A 42 -4.72 12.46 19.68
C ASP A 42 -4.61 12.18 21.18
N SER A 43 -3.49 11.61 21.58
CA SER A 43 -3.10 11.49 22.99
C SER A 43 -1.78 12.22 23.12
N GLY A 44 -1.92 13.52 23.39
CA GLY A 44 -0.83 14.47 23.46
C GLY A 44 0.17 14.17 24.56
N THR A 45 1.44 14.38 24.21
CA THR A 45 2.51 14.78 25.12
C THR A 45 3.34 15.86 24.43
N ALA A 46 2.71 16.99 24.13
CA ALA A 46 3.44 18.22 23.80
C ALA A 46 3.77 18.94 25.10
N LEU A 47 4.97 18.67 25.63
CA LEU A 47 5.61 19.52 26.61
C LEU A 47 6.28 20.68 25.84
N ALA A 48 5.58 21.80 25.67
CA ALA A 48 6.21 23.08 25.34
C ALA A 48 5.25 24.21 25.70
N GLY A 49 5.76 25.13 26.52
CA GLY A 49 4.99 26.17 27.17
C GLY A 49 4.34 27.17 26.22
N ALA A 50 3.13 27.56 26.61
CA ALA A 50 2.58 28.91 26.61
C ALA A 50 3.23 29.95 25.68
N SER A 51 2.48 30.42 24.68
CA SER A 51 1.88 31.77 24.73
C SER A 51 1.16 32.12 23.41
N ASN A 52 -0.13 32.45 23.58
CA ASN A 52 -0.89 33.50 22.91
C ASN A 52 -2.22 33.07 22.26
N ILE A 53 -3.25 33.65 22.88
CA ILE A 53 -4.70 33.57 22.63
C ILE A 53 -5.06 34.43 21.40
N PRO A 54 -6.20 34.16 20.73
CA PRO A 54 -6.41 34.43 19.31
C PRO A 54 -7.00 35.81 19.06
N VAL A 55 -6.69 36.41 17.90
CA VAL A 55 -7.38 37.60 17.39
C VAL A 55 -7.61 37.45 15.90
N ALA A 56 -8.86 37.19 15.52
CA ALA A 56 -9.47 37.71 14.30
C ALA A 56 -10.32 38.92 14.74
N PRO A 57 -10.44 40.04 13.98
CA PRO A 57 -11.10 39.98 12.67
C PRO A 57 -10.71 41.04 11.59
N SER A 58 -11.02 40.67 10.34
CA SER A 58 -11.70 41.47 9.29
C SER A 58 -11.01 42.63 8.51
N ASN A 59 -10.96 42.40 7.19
CA ASN A 59 -11.20 43.31 6.04
C ASN A 59 -10.20 44.43 5.71
N LYS A 60 -9.59 44.33 4.51
CA LYS A 60 -10.02 45.10 3.32
C LYS A 60 -9.25 44.67 2.07
N ASP A 61 -10.00 44.61 0.97
CA ASP A 61 -9.58 44.30 -0.38
C ASP A 61 -8.34 45.09 -0.82
N THR A 62 -7.31 44.38 -1.26
CA THR A 62 -6.40 44.87 -2.29
C THR A 62 -5.94 43.66 -3.11
N ASP A 63 -6.24 43.78 -4.39
CA ASP A 63 -6.20 42.79 -5.45
C ASP A 63 -4.76 42.39 -5.81
N THR A 64 -4.17 41.55 -4.96
CA THR A 64 -2.96 40.79 -5.29
C THR A 64 -3.22 39.35 -4.89
N ASN A 65 -3.79 38.59 -5.82
CA ASN A 65 -4.07 37.17 -5.69
C ASN A 65 -2.74 36.39 -5.66
N ILE A 66 -2.10 36.35 -4.50
CA ILE A 66 -1.00 35.43 -4.24
C ILE A 66 -1.63 34.10 -3.83
N GLU A 67 -1.85 33.25 -4.82
CA GLU A 67 -2.38 31.90 -4.64
C GLU A 67 -1.23 30.96 -4.23
N PHE A 68 -1.16 30.61 -2.94
CA PHE A 68 -0.24 29.58 -2.46
C PHE A 68 -0.83 28.20 -2.78
N ILE A 69 -0.21 27.47 -3.72
CA ILE A 69 -0.56 26.08 -3.98
C ILE A 69 -0.02 25.22 -2.85
N SER A 70 -0.91 24.80 -1.94
CA SER A 70 -0.60 23.73 -0.99
C SER A 70 -0.57 22.39 -1.73
N LEU A 71 0.61 21.81 -1.91
CA LEU A 71 0.82 20.46 -2.46
C LEU A 71 0.33 19.33 -1.54
N ARG A 72 -0.49 19.64 -0.52
CA ARG A 72 -0.84 18.71 0.56
C ARG A 72 -2.33 18.37 0.67
N GLU A 73 -3.14 18.68 -0.33
CA GLU A 73 -4.56 18.34 -0.28
C GLU A 73 -5.15 18.22 -1.69
N ASN A 74 -4.86 17.11 -2.36
CA ASN A 74 -5.61 16.70 -3.55
C ASN A 74 -6.50 15.50 -3.22
N SER A 75 -7.32 15.64 -2.19
CA SER A 75 -8.55 14.84 -2.08
C SER A 75 -9.59 15.56 -1.21
N SER A 76 -10.61 16.06 -1.92
CA SER A 76 -12.00 16.18 -1.43
C SER A 76 -12.45 17.57 -0.94
N ARG A 77 -12.89 18.40 -1.89
CA ARG A 77 -14.24 19.01 -1.78
C ARG A 77 -14.84 19.20 -3.19
N PRO A 78 -16.08 18.74 -3.43
CA PRO A 78 -16.68 18.80 -4.75
C PRO A 78 -17.15 20.23 -5.01
N ARG A 79 -16.53 20.90 -5.99
CA ARG A 79 -17.13 22.10 -6.59
C ARG A 79 -18.39 21.67 -7.33
N ARG A 80 -19.52 21.90 -6.67
CA ARG A 80 -20.87 21.89 -7.25
C ARG A 80 -20.84 22.81 -8.49
N GLY A 81 -21.01 22.23 -9.68
CA GLY A 81 -21.09 22.98 -10.92
C GLY A 81 -20.02 22.66 -11.95
N ARG A 82 -19.95 21.42 -12.43
CA ARG A 82 -19.55 21.15 -13.81
C ARG A 82 -20.18 19.85 -14.28
N ARG A 83 -20.71 19.91 -15.50
CA ARG A 83 -21.55 18.90 -16.18
C ARG A 83 -20.98 17.49 -16.08
N ALA A 84 -21.90 16.53 -16.01
CA ALA A 84 -21.65 15.12 -16.28
C ALA A 84 -20.92 14.93 -17.62
N ALA A 85 -19.72 14.38 -17.55
CA ALA A 85 -19.11 13.52 -18.54
C ALA A 85 -17.99 12.77 -17.80
N ASP A 86 -17.88 11.48 -18.06
CA ASP A 86 -16.82 10.59 -17.59
C ASP A 86 -16.95 10.08 -16.14
N ALA A 87 -18.08 9.41 -15.89
CA ALA A 87 -18.02 8.23 -15.04
C ALA A 87 -17.00 7.26 -15.69
N ALA A 88 -15.84 7.07 -15.04
CA ALA A 88 -14.87 6.08 -15.48
C ALA A 88 -15.58 4.73 -15.65
N PRO A 89 -15.44 4.06 -16.82
CA PRO A 89 -16.09 2.78 -17.03
C PRO A 89 -15.59 1.80 -15.96
N VAL A 90 -16.51 1.23 -15.19
CA VAL A 90 -16.22 0.14 -14.26
C VAL A 90 -15.50 -0.95 -15.06
N ASP A 91 -14.24 -1.19 -14.69
CA ASP A 91 -13.27 -1.85 -15.55
C ASP A 91 -13.53 -3.37 -15.61
N ASN A 92 -14.40 -3.78 -16.54
CA ASN A 92 -14.66 -5.19 -16.90
C ASN A 92 -13.38 -5.94 -17.32
N ARG A 93 -12.26 -5.26 -17.55
CA ARG A 93 -10.95 -5.88 -17.83
C ARG A 93 -10.46 -6.76 -16.69
N THR A 94 -10.85 -6.51 -15.45
CA THR A 94 -10.36 -7.32 -14.31
C THR A 94 -10.94 -8.74 -14.34
N ARG A 95 -12.21 -8.88 -14.75
CA ARG A 95 -12.89 -10.18 -14.89
C ARG A 95 -12.29 -10.97 -16.06
N ASP A 96 -12.09 -10.29 -17.19
CA ASP A 96 -11.42 -10.83 -18.37
C ASP A 96 -9.97 -11.24 -18.04
N ARG A 97 -9.24 -10.47 -17.22
CA ARG A 97 -7.88 -10.79 -16.80
C ARG A 97 -7.79 -12.08 -15.99
N GLN A 98 -8.76 -12.35 -15.12
CA GLN A 98 -8.82 -13.61 -14.37
C GLN A 98 -9.05 -14.82 -15.29
N GLU A 99 -9.90 -14.66 -16.32
CA GLU A 99 -10.15 -15.71 -17.32
C GLU A 99 -8.89 -15.96 -18.17
N ILE A 100 -8.19 -14.90 -18.59
CA ILE A 100 -6.91 -15.00 -19.29
C ILE A 100 -5.87 -15.74 -18.43
N ILE A 101 -5.78 -15.43 -17.13
CA ILE A 101 -4.86 -16.11 -16.21
C ILE A 101 -5.25 -17.59 -16.03
N ARG A 102 -6.55 -17.88 -15.94
CA ARG A 102 -7.07 -19.26 -15.84
C ARG A 102 -6.67 -20.07 -17.07
N LEU A 103 -6.87 -19.51 -18.26
CA LEU A 103 -6.49 -20.16 -19.52
C LEU A 103 -4.97 -20.32 -19.64
N ALA A 104 -4.20 -19.30 -19.24
CA ALA A 104 -2.73 -19.39 -19.22
C ALA A 104 -2.25 -20.52 -18.29
N LYS A 105 -2.90 -20.72 -17.13
CA LYS A 105 -2.60 -21.83 -16.22
C LYS A 105 -2.92 -23.19 -16.86
N GLU A 106 -4.06 -23.32 -17.52
CA GLU A 106 -4.43 -24.53 -18.26
C GLU A 106 -3.41 -24.85 -19.37
N MET A 107 -3.00 -23.86 -20.16
CA MET A 107 -1.99 -24.03 -21.21
C MET A 107 -0.60 -24.39 -20.65
N LEU A 108 -0.20 -23.80 -19.53
CA LEU A 108 1.04 -24.17 -18.83
C LEU A 108 0.99 -25.61 -18.32
N SER A 109 -0.16 -26.05 -17.78
CA SER A 109 -0.35 -27.43 -17.34
C SER A 109 -0.32 -28.44 -18.49
N ALA A 110 -0.77 -28.03 -19.68
CA ALA A 110 -0.67 -28.78 -20.94
C ALA A 110 0.74 -28.74 -21.56
N ARG A 111 1.76 -28.23 -20.84
CA ARG A 111 3.16 -28.12 -21.27
C ARG A 111 3.37 -27.28 -22.54
N LYS A 112 2.48 -26.33 -22.84
CA LYS A 112 2.69 -25.39 -23.94
C LYS A 112 3.83 -24.41 -23.63
N SER A 113 4.54 -24.01 -24.68
CA SER A 113 5.68 -23.10 -24.55
C SER A 113 5.24 -21.66 -24.23
N ASN A 114 6.08 -20.91 -23.50
CA ASN A 114 5.78 -19.52 -23.14
C ASN A 114 5.57 -18.62 -24.37
N SER A 115 6.26 -18.88 -25.48
CA SER A 115 6.09 -18.14 -26.73
C SER A 115 4.73 -18.41 -27.36
N GLU A 116 4.21 -19.64 -27.27
CA GLU A 116 2.89 -19.99 -27.79
C GLU A 116 1.76 -19.40 -26.94
N ILE A 117 1.92 -19.41 -25.61
CA ILE A 117 0.92 -18.83 -24.70
C ILE A 117 0.81 -17.31 -24.93
N ARG A 118 1.92 -16.60 -25.11
CA ARG A 118 1.92 -15.15 -25.40
C ARG A 118 1.31 -14.79 -26.77
N LYS A 119 1.36 -15.70 -27.74
CA LYS A 119 0.73 -15.49 -29.06
C LYS A 119 -0.79 -15.59 -28.98
N VAL A 120 -1.29 -16.46 -28.12
CA VAL A 120 -2.74 -16.74 -27.97
C VAL A 120 -3.38 -15.82 -26.94
N LEU A 121 -2.65 -15.49 -25.87
CA LEU A 121 -3.14 -14.73 -24.74
C LEU A 121 -2.30 -13.45 -24.55
N LYS A 122 -2.96 -12.35 -24.21
CA LYS A 122 -2.31 -11.06 -23.88
C LYS A 122 -1.67 -11.08 -22.49
N VAL A 123 -0.77 -12.03 -22.25
CA VAL A 123 0.00 -12.18 -21.00
C VAL A 123 1.44 -11.75 -21.18
N THR A 124 1.99 -11.20 -20.11
CA THR A 124 3.39 -10.75 -20.03
C THR A 124 4.31 -11.87 -19.52
N ASP A 125 5.62 -11.71 -19.73
CA ASP A 125 6.61 -12.67 -19.22
C ASP A 125 6.64 -12.73 -17.69
N GLY A 126 6.40 -11.60 -17.03
CA GLY A 126 6.32 -11.54 -15.57
C GLY A 126 5.16 -12.39 -15.03
N GLU A 127 3.98 -12.30 -15.65
CA GLU A 127 2.81 -13.07 -15.24
C GLU A 127 2.97 -14.57 -15.46
N LEU A 128 3.58 -14.96 -16.59
CA LEU A 128 3.89 -16.37 -16.85
C LEU A 128 4.90 -16.93 -15.85
N SER A 129 5.91 -16.15 -15.49
CA SER A 129 6.92 -16.53 -14.50
C SER A 129 6.30 -16.70 -13.11
N PHE A 130 5.43 -15.76 -12.72
CA PHE A 130 4.68 -15.83 -11.47
C PHE A 130 3.74 -17.06 -11.43
N LEU A 131 3.05 -17.35 -12.53
CA LEU A 131 2.18 -18.53 -12.62
C LEU A 131 2.95 -19.84 -12.49
N LYS A 132 4.12 -19.94 -13.14
CA LYS A 132 5.00 -21.11 -12.99
C LYS A 132 5.49 -21.30 -11.56
N GLN A 133 5.92 -20.21 -10.91
CA GLN A 133 6.37 -20.26 -9.51
C GLN A 133 5.24 -20.71 -8.59
N ASN A 134 4.03 -20.15 -8.75
CA ASN A 134 2.87 -20.55 -7.96
C ASN A 134 2.45 -21.99 -8.21
N MET A 135 2.52 -22.48 -9.45
CA MET A 135 2.25 -23.88 -9.77
C MET A 135 3.28 -24.83 -9.13
N ASN A 136 4.55 -24.44 -9.10
CA ASN A 136 5.61 -25.23 -8.46
C ASN A 136 5.36 -25.32 -6.94
N LEU A 137 5.03 -24.20 -6.29
CA LEU A 137 4.69 -24.16 -4.86
C LEU A 137 3.44 -25.00 -4.53
N GLN A 138 2.42 -24.97 -5.39
CA GLN A 138 1.21 -25.79 -5.24
C GLN A 138 1.48 -27.29 -5.46
N GLY A 139 2.41 -27.65 -6.36
CA GLY A 139 2.85 -29.03 -6.56
C GLY A 139 3.60 -29.59 -5.35
N ILE A 140 4.45 -28.77 -4.73
CA ILE A 140 5.19 -29.13 -3.51
C ILE A 140 4.24 -29.33 -2.32
N ALA A 141 3.16 -28.53 -2.23
CA ALA A 141 2.18 -28.65 -1.15
C ALA A 141 1.25 -29.88 -1.25
N ARG A 142 1.13 -30.52 -2.43
CA ARG A 142 0.31 -31.73 -2.62
C ARG A 142 1.05 -33.05 -2.36
N ASN A 143 2.39 -33.02 -2.31
CA ASN A 143 3.23 -34.21 -2.11
C ASN A 143 3.76 -34.34 -0.66
N ARG A 144 3.13 -33.68 0.30
CA ARG A 144 3.39 -33.86 1.74
C ARG A 144 2.15 -34.40 2.43
#